data_AF-A0A101M5V3-F1
#
_entry.id   AF-A0A101M5V3-F1
#
_cell.length_a   1.000
_cell.length_b   1.000
_cell.length_c   1.000
_cell.angle_alpha   90.00
_cell.angle_beta   90.00
_cell.angle_gamma   90.00
#
_symmetry.space_group_name_H-M   'P 1'
#
loop_
_entity.id
_entity.type
_entity.pdbx_description
1 polymer ?
#
loop_
_entity_poly.entity_id
_entity_poly.type
_entity_poly.pdbx_seq_one_letter_code
_entity_poly.pdbx_strand_id
1 'polypeptide(L)'
;MITEQEKPEKYERRQGPDILCRAFGWLAIIGWLLFIAGLVVAHYASPELDTGLVRYWGIEIRSDWHPRLTVYLQYLLWAVAFFSGLSLILNRLRLRRRGDHLHFNIIILLLSSIGLLLYLYWQV
;
A
#
# COMPACT_ATOMS: atom_id res chain seq x y z
N MET A 1 58.53 2.28 31.44
CA MET A 1 57.50 1.32 31.01
C MET A 1 56.23 2.12 30.79
N ILE A 2 55.83 2.32 29.54
CA ILE A 2 54.70 3.16 29.17
C ILE A 2 53.46 2.27 29.25
N THR A 3 52.55 2.63 30.16
CA THR A 3 51.26 1.95 30.36
C THR A 3 50.47 1.97 29.06
N GLU A 4 50.26 0.80 28.45
CA GLU A 4 49.30 0.65 27.35
C GLU A 4 47.92 1.06 27.85
N GLN A 5 47.46 2.21 27.38
CA GLN A 5 46.10 2.70 27.59
C GLN A 5 45.18 1.80 26.76
N GLU A 6 44.48 0.88 27.43
CA GLU A 6 43.42 0.08 26.85
C GLU A 6 42.36 1.04 26.27
N LYS A 7 42.27 1.08 24.93
CA LYS A 7 41.29 1.90 24.23
C LYS A 7 39.90 1.42 24.66
N PRO A 8 39.01 2.32 25.13
CA PRO A 8 37.66 1.89 25.46
C PRO A 8 37.00 1.39 24.17
N GLU A 9 36.59 0.12 24.16
CA GLU A 9 35.70 -0.40 23.13
C GLU A 9 34.49 0.53 23.08
N LYS A 10 34.34 1.20 21.93
CA LYS A 10 33.15 1.99 21.64
C LYS A 10 31.96 1.04 21.61
N TYR A 11 31.30 0.89 22.74
CA TYR A 11 29.99 0.28 22.81
C TYR A 11 29.05 1.14 21.96
N GLU A 12 28.81 0.70 20.74
CA GLU A 12 27.96 1.38 19.77
C GLU A 12 26.51 1.28 20.24
N ARG A 13 26.15 2.23 21.11
CA ARG A 13 24.85 2.40 21.77
C ARG A 13 23.75 2.85 20.80
N ARG A 14 23.81 2.42 19.54
CA ARG A 14 22.84 2.68 18.46
C ARG A 14 21.98 1.46 18.20
N GLN A 15 21.52 0.79 19.25
CA GLN A 15 20.46 -0.20 19.15
C GLN A 15 19.12 0.47 19.44
N GLY A 16 18.43 0.88 18.38
CA GLY A 16 17.03 1.22 18.47
C GLY A 16 16.47 1.55 17.09
N PRO A 17 15.23 1.13 16.74
CA PRO A 17 14.46 -0.04 17.13
C PRO A 17 14.28 -0.95 15.91
N ASP A 18 15.06 -2.03 15.81
CA ASP A 18 15.01 -2.95 14.65
C ASP A 18 13.62 -3.57 14.44
N ILE A 19 12.85 -3.70 15.53
CA ILE A 19 11.49 -4.22 15.52
C ILE A 19 10.54 -3.30 14.73
N LEU A 20 10.67 -1.98 14.86
CA LEU A 20 9.85 -1.04 14.09
C LEU A 20 10.27 -1.02 12.62
N CYS A 21 11.58 -1.00 12.33
CA CYS A 21 12.09 -1.13 10.96
C CYS A 21 11.57 -2.40 10.27
N ARG A 22 11.53 -3.51 11.01
CA ARG A 22 10.97 -4.78 10.52
C ARG A 22 9.45 -4.72 10.38
N ALA A 23 8.73 -4.09 11.30
CA ALA A 23 7.28 -3.89 11.22
C ALA A 23 6.89 -3.06 9.98
N PHE A 24 7.68 -2.05 9.61
CA PHE A 24 7.47 -1.28 8.38
C PHE A 24 7.59 -2.14 7.13
N GLY A 25 8.61 -3.01 7.07
CA GLY A 25 8.76 -3.98 5.98
C GLY A 25 7.54 -4.88 5.83
N TRP A 26 7.05 -5.44 6.96
CA TRP A 26 5.84 -6.27 6.97
C TRP A 26 4.59 -5.49 6.56
N LEU A 27 4.38 -4.26 7.04
CA LEU A 27 3.27 -3.41 6.65
C LEU A 27 3.29 -3.09 5.14
N ALA A 28 4.48 -2.83 4.58
CA ALA A 28 4.64 -2.59 3.15
C ALA A 28 4.29 -3.83 2.32
N ILE A 29 4.77 -5.01 2.75
CA ILE A 29 4.47 -6.30 2.10
C ILE A 29 2.96 -6.57 2.13
N ILE A 30 2.33 -6.41 3.30
CA ILE A 30 0.88 -6.60 3.46
C ILE A 30 0.11 -5.61 2.59
N GLY A 31 0.51 -4.34 2.55
CA GLY A 31 -0.11 -3.32 1.70
C GLY A 31 -0.03 -3.65 0.22
N TRP A 32 1.12 -4.12 -0.27
CA TRP A 32 1.29 -4.61 -1.64
C TRP A 32 0.40 -5.83 -1.94
N LEU A 33 0.35 -6.79 -1.01
CA LEU A 33 -0.44 -8.01 -1.18
C LEU A 33 -1.94 -7.69 -1.27
N LEU A 34 -2.42 -6.80 -0.39
CA LEU A 34 -3.79 -6.28 -0.43
C LEU A 34 -4.06 -5.46 -1.71
N PHE A 35 -3.10 -4.66 -2.18
CA PHE A 35 -3.25 -3.90 -3.41
C PHE A 35 -3.36 -4.80 -4.64
N ILE A 36 -2.53 -5.85 -4.74
CA ILE A 36 -2.62 -6.85 -5.80
C ILE A 36 -3.96 -7.58 -5.73
N ALA A 37 -4.40 -8.00 -4.55
CA ALA A 37 -5.72 -8.61 -4.38
C ALA A 37 -6.84 -7.65 -4.83
N GLY A 38 -6.73 -6.36 -4.50
CA GLY A 38 -7.62 -5.32 -4.99
C GLY A 38 -7.64 -5.21 -6.52
N LEU A 39 -6.49 -5.27 -7.18
CA LEU A 39 -6.43 -5.27 -8.66
C LEU A 39 -7.12 -6.50 -9.27
N VAL A 40 -6.95 -7.68 -8.68
CA VAL A 40 -7.65 -8.89 -9.15
C VAL A 40 -9.15 -8.72 -9.00
N VAL A 41 -9.63 -8.25 -7.84
CA VAL A 41 -11.05 -7.99 -7.62
C VAL A 41 -11.56 -6.90 -8.57
N ALA A 42 -10.78 -5.85 -8.82
CA ALA A 42 -11.13 -4.79 -9.77
C ALA A 42 -11.28 -5.34 -11.19
N HIS A 43 -10.43 -6.27 -11.60
CA HIS A 43 -10.54 -6.93 -12.90
C HIS A 43 -11.82 -7.78 -13.03
N TYR A 44 -12.21 -8.48 -11.96
CA TYR A 44 -13.47 -9.23 -11.95
C TYR A 44 -14.71 -8.34 -11.76
N ALA A 45 -14.55 -7.19 -11.11
CA ALA A 45 -15.62 -6.22 -10.88
C ALA A 45 -15.86 -5.33 -12.09
N SER A 46 -14.81 -5.09 -12.89
CA SER A 46 -14.90 -4.25 -14.07
C SER A 46 -15.88 -4.87 -15.08
N PRO A 47 -16.72 -4.04 -15.72
CA PRO A 47 -17.69 -4.51 -16.70
C PRO A 47 -16.97 -5.23 -17.84
N GLU A 48 -17.62 -6.25 -18.37
CA GLU A 48 -17.11 -6.98 -19.54
C GLU A 48 -16.97 -6.00 -20.71
N LEU A 49 -15.81 -6.00 -21.36
CA LEU A 49 -15.48 -5.04 -22.42
C LEU A 49 -16.48 -5.19 -23.58
N ASP A 50 -17.33 -4.18 -23.77
CA ASP A 50 -18.21 -4.04 -24.93
C ASP A 50 -17.37 -3.71 -26.17
N THR A 51 -16.72 -4.75 -26.70
CA THR A 51 -15.97 -4.66 -27.95
C THR A 51 -16.95 -4.72 -29.12
N GLY A 52 -16.72 -3.94 -30.17
CA GLY A 52 -17.64 -3.82 -31.32
C GLY A 52 -17.99 -5.16 -31.99
N LEU A 53 -17.18 -6.20 -31.80
CA LEU A 53 -17.45 -7.58 -32.22
C LEU A 53 -18.56 -8.27 -31.41
N VAL A 54 -18.66 -8.00 -30.11
CA VAL A 54 -19.68 -8.60 -29.22
C VAL A 54 -21.04 -7.98 -29.51
N ARG A 55 -21.09 -6.68 -29.81
CA ARG A 55 -22.30 -6.00 -30.28
C ARG A 55 -22.77 -6.49 -31.67
N TYR A 56 -21.84 -6.91 -32.54
CA TYR A 56 -22.16 -7.52 -33.83
C TYR A 56 -22.83 -8.90 -33.68
N TRP A 57 -22.54 -9.62 -32.60
CA TRP A 57 -23.11 -10.95 -32.30
C TRP A 57 -24.34 -10.92 -31.39
N GLY A 58 -24.78 -9.74 -30.95
CA GLY A 58 -26.01 -9.58 -30.17
C GLY A 58 -25.97 -10.23 -28.78
N ILE A 59 -24.78 -10.40 -28.20
CA ILE A 59 -24.63 -10.94 -26.85
C ILE A 59 -24.97 -9.82 -25.87
N GLU A 60 -25.96 -10.03 -25.00
CA GLU A 60 -26.28 -9.10 -23.91
C GLU A 60 -25.14 -9.14 -22.89
N ILE A 61 -24.27 -8.12 -22.95
CA ILE A 61 -23.16 -7.97 -22.02
C ILE A 61 -23.63 -7.15 -20.81
N ARG A 62 -23.13 -7.51 -19.63
CA ARG A 62 -23.35 -6.73 -18.42
C ARG A 62 -22.49 -5.46 -18.46
N SER A 63 -23.13 -4.33 -18.74
CA SER A 63 -22.52 -2.99 -18.79
C SER A 63 -22.25 -2.36 -17.43
N ASP A 64 -22.84 -2.93 -16.37
CA ASP A 64 -22.76 -2.37 -15.02
C ASP A 64 -21.74 -3.08 -14.14
N TRP A 65 -21.03 -2.29 -13.32
CA TRP A 65 -20.16 -2.82 -12.28
C TRP A 65 -20.96 -3.67 -11.30
N HIS A 66 -20.45 -4.84 -10.94
CA HIS A 66 -21.22 -5.75 -10.11
C HIS A 66 -21.28 -5.24 -8.66
N PRO A 67 -22.46 -4.87 -8.12
CA PRO A 67 -22.57 -4.07 -6.88
C PRO A 67 -22.04 -4.78 -5.63
N ARG A 68 -21.97 -6.11 -5.63
CA ARG A 68 -21.34 -6.86 -4.52
C ARG A 68 -19.81 -6.82 -4.60
N LEU A 69 -19.25 -6.96 -5.80
CA LEU A 69 -17.79 -6.96 -5.99
C LEU A 69 -17.18 -5.57 -5.80
N THR A 70 -17.88 -4.50 -6.19
CA THR A 70 -17.44 -3.11 -5.95
C THR A 70 -17.32 -2.80 -4.47
N VAL A 71 -18.27 -3.25 -3.64
CA VAL A 71 -18.22 -3.07 -2.19
C VAL A 71 -17.00 -3.78 -1.58
N TYR A 72 -16.71 -5.02 -2.00
CA TYR A 72 -15.50 -5.72 -1.55
C TYR A 72 -14.21 -5.01 -1.97
N LEU A 73 -14.16 -4.51 -3.21
CA LEU A 73 -13.03 -3.74 -3.71
C LEU A 73 -12.83 -2.46 -2.89
N GLN A 74 -13.91 -1.76 -2.55
CA GLN A 74 -13.86 -0.53 -1.77
C GLN A 74 -13.32 -0.79 -0.36
N TYR A 75 -13.75 -1.86 0.31
CA TYR A 75 -13.18 -2.26 1.61
C TYR A 75 -11.70 -2.63 1.52
N LEU A 76 -11.29 -3.34 0.46
CA LEU A 76 -9.88 -3.66 0.20
C LEU A 76 -9.03 -2.40 0.02
N LEU A 77 -9.51 -1.44 -0.77
CA LEU A 77 -8.81 -0.17 -1.00
C LEU A 77 -8.73 0.67 0.27
N TRP A 78 -9.79 0.69 1.08
CA TRP A 78 -9.77 1.34 2.40
C TRP A 78 -8.76 0.69 3.35
N ALA A 79 -8.66 -0.64 3.35
CA ALA A 79 -7.66 -1.35 4.14
C ALA A 79 -6.23 -0.99 3.69
N VAL A 80 -5.95 -1.00 2.38
CA VAL A 80 -4.66 -0.58 1.82
C VAL A 80 -4.31 0.84 2.21
N ALA A 81 -5.26 1.77 2.05
CA ALA A 81 -5.09 3.17 2.41
C ALA A 81 -4.81 3.33 3.92
N PHE A 82 -5.50 2.58 4.76
CA PHE A 82 -5.29 2.58 6.21
C PHE A 82 -3.90 2.06 6.58
N PHE A 83 -3.47 0.92 6.04
CA PHE A 83 -2.14 0.34 6.31
C PHE A 83 -1.00 1.25 5.82
N SER A 84 -1.15 1.84 4.63
CA SER A 84 -0.19 2.79 4.08
C SER A 84 -0.16 4.09 4.90
N GLY A 85 -1.31 4.64 5.25
CA GLY A 85 -1.44 5.84 6.09
C GLY A 85 -0.87 5.63 7.49
N LEU A 86 -1.14 4.49 8.13
CA LEU A 86 -0.58 4.13 9.42
C LEU A 86 0.96 4.05 9.36
N SER A 87 1.49 3.43 8.30
CA SER A 87 2.94 3.38 8.06
C SER A 87 3.55 4.77 7.91
N LEU A 88 2.86 5.68 7.22
CA LEU A 88 3.31 7.06 7.03
C LEU A 88 3.24 7.89 8.32
N ILE A 89 2.18 7.74 9.11
CA ILE A 89 2.00 8.42 10.40
C ILE A 89 3.07 7.97 11.39
N LEU A 90 3.31 6.66 11.50
CA LEU A 90 4.37 6.11 12.34
C LEU A 90 5.75 6.61 11.90
N ASN A 91 6.00 6.72 10.59
CA ASN A 91 7.21 7.32 10.06
C ASN A 91 7.32 8.81 10.43
N ARG A 92 6.23 9.59 10.31
CA ARG A 92 6.16 11.00 10.71
C ARG A 92 6.40 11.21 12.21
N LEU A 93 5.84 10.36 13.06
CA LEU A 93 6.06 10.40 14.52
C LEU A 93 7.53 10.12 14.86
N ARG A 94 8.20 9.22 14.11
CA ARG A 94 9.64 8.92 14.25
C ARG A 94 10.53 10.05 13.69
N LEU A 95 10.05 10.80 12.69
CA LEU A 95 10.77 11.89 11.99
C LEU A 95 11.14 13.10 12.87
N ARG A 96 10.69 13.17 14.13
CA ARG A 96 11.15 14.20 15.08
C ARG A 96 12.66 14.10 15.37
N ARG A 97 13.33 12.99 15.01
CA ARG A 97 14.79 12.83 15.12
C ARG A 97 15.40 12.39 13.78
N ARG A 98 15.68 13.38 12.93
CA ARG A 98 16.61 13.39 11.79
C ARG A 98 16.69 12.12 10.91
N GLY A 99 16.19 12.26 9.68
CA GLY A 99 16.95 11.83 8.50
C GLY A 99 16.59 10.50 7.83
N ASP A 100 15.48 9.86 8.16
CA ASP A 100 15.09 8.62 7.45
C ASP A 100 14.26 8.93 6.19
N HIS A 101 14.72 8.34 5.10
CA HIS A 101 14.17 8.45 3.75
C HIS A 101 12.68 8.06 3.75
N LEU A 102 11.81 9.01 3.38
CA LEU A 102 10.40 8.72 3.11
C LEU A 102 10.33 7.53 2.13
N HIS A 103 9.71 6.42 2.55
CA HIS A 103 9.51 5.26 1.70
C HIS A 103 8.52 5.62 0.59
N PHE A 104 9.06 6.16 -0.51
CA PHE A 104 8.33 6.59 -1.70
C PHE A 104 7.34 5.52 -2.20
N ASN A 105 7.69 4.25 -2.03
CA ASN A 105 6.84 3.09 -2.33
C ASN A 105 5.48 3.12 -1.60
N ILE A 106 5.46 3.42 -0.29
CA ILE A 106 4.23 3.48 0.51
C ILE A 106 3.35 4.65 0.07
N ILE A 107 3.99 5.78 -0.27
CA ILE A 107 3.31 6.98 -0.77
C ILE A 107 2.64 6.70 -2.11
N ILE A 108 3.35 6.04 -3.04
CA ILE A 108 2.78 5.60 -4.31
C ILE A 108 1.57 4.69 -4.08
N LEU A 109 1.69 3.70 -3.18
CA LEU A 109 0.58 2.81 -2.83
C LEU A 109 -0.65 3.58 -2.31
N LEU A 110 -0.42 4.57 -1.45
CA LEU A 110 -1.49 5.43 -0.94
C LEU A 110 -2.17 6.17 -2.10
N LEU A 111 -1.38 6.86 -2.93
CA LEU A 111 -1.87 7.62 -4.08
C LEU A 111 -2.64 6.75 -5.07
N SER A 112 -2.11 5.58 -5.41
CA SER A 112 -2.79 4.62 -6.29
C SER A 112 -4.11 4.14 -5.69
N SER A 113 -4.14 3.80 -4.40
CA SER A 113 -5.37 3.36 -3.72
C SER A 113 -6.44 4.46 -3.67
N ILE A 114 -6.05 5.70 -3.40
CA ILE A 114 -6.95 6.87 -3.38
C ILE A 114 -7.45 7.16 -4.79
N GLY A 115 -6.58 7.09 -5.81
CA GLY A 115 -6.97 7.30 -7.20
C GLY A 115 -8.02 6.29 -7.67
N LEU A 116 -7.86 5.01 -7.32
CA LEU A 116 -8.83 3.95 -7.59
C LEU A 116 -10.15 4.17 -6.85
N LEU A 117 -10.11 4.59 -5.57
CA LEU A 117 -11.31 4.93 -4.82
C LEU A 117 -12.09 6.08 -5.47
N LEU A 118 -11.39 7.16 -5.86
CA LEU A 118 -12.01 8.30 -6.53
C LEU A 118 -12.63 7.90 -7.87
N TYR A 119 -11.95 7.05 -8.65
CA TYR A 119 -12.49 6.53 -9.90
C TYR A 119 -13.78 5.72 -9.68
N LEU A 120 -13.81 4.85 -8.68
CA LEU A 120 -15.01 4.11 -8.31
C LEU A 120 -16.15 5.03 -7.87
N TYR A 121 -15.86 6.04 -7.05
CA TYR A 121 -16.85 7.04 -6.64
C TYR A 121 -17.37 7.90 -7.79
N TRP A 122 -16.57 8.11 -8.82
CA TRP A 122 -17.02 8.83 -10.01
C TRP A 122 -17.95 7.97 -10.87
N GLN A 123 -17.75 6.65 -10.86
CA GLN A 123 -18.48 5.72 -11.72
C GLN A 123 -19.75 5.14 -11.09
N VAL A 124 -19.87 5.14 -9.76
CA VAL A 124 -21.07 4.78 -8.98
C VAL A 124 -21.99 5.99 -8.86
#